data_AF-A0A7M7M9A1-F1
#
_entry.id   AF-A0A7M7M9A1-F1
#
_cell.length_a   1.000
_cell.length_b   1.000
_cell.length_c   1.000
_cell.angle_alpha   90.00
_cell.angle_beta   90.00
_cell.angle_gamma   90.00
#
_symmetry.space_group_name_H-M   'P 1'
#
loop_
_entity.id
_entity.type
_entity.pdbx_description
1 polymer ?
#
loop_
_entity_poly.entity_id
_entity_poly.type
_entity_poly.pdbx_seq_one_letter_code
_entity_poly.pdbx_strand_id
1 'polypeptide(L)'
;MFSTKAHVFHIDPKTKRSWIPASSHAVAVSFFFDASRNLYRIISVEGTKAVINSTITPSMTFTKTSQKFGQWSDIRANTVYGLGFQTEPDLNQFIEKFQEVKEKTRVGHPQVQKGAANGGASGNEGSPSSTLVRAAQTNVQGHPGHPSVALAATLDTGGLAEDSPKHKAGQGGQGAQPANQLPQSTVEAQLRYENDRLKLALAQSSANAKKWEVELQTLKNNNARLTGALQESTANVEEWKRQLHALKDENTKMRCRELEIEASHGNQEALTELGRELAVLRQRNEGLDAELRQKEKAIETLRAAVQTGSGQHQNERHKALLAENDSLRISVSRMQEQLDAQLRSSGAATPGVSARQPALEQLSARLESKVSELRDLQTELAALVFAPPPPPQTTSTGSTAGPS
;
A
#
# COMPACT_ATOMS: atom_id res chain seq x y z
N MET A 1 -22.22 -21.09 -6.29
CA MET A 1 -20.79 -21.27 -6.62
C MET A 1 -20.71 -22.05 -7.92
N PHE A 2 -20.02 -21.55 -8.95
CA PHE A 2 -19.95 -22.21 -10.28
C PHE A 2 -18.58 -22.83 -10.50
N SER A 3 -18.54 -24.04 -11.04
CA SER A 3 -17.32 -24.76 -11.39
C SER A 3 -17.51 -25.54 -12.69
N THR A 4 -16.47 -25.56 -13.54
CA THR A 4 -16.46 -26.31 -14.81
C THR A 4 -15.06 -26.88 -15.06
N LYS A 5 -14.92 -27.84 -15.98
CA LYS A 5 -13.62 -28.46 -16.33
C LYS A 5 -13.08 -27.90 -17.63
N ALA A 6 -11.81 -27.49 -17.63
CA ALA A 6 -11.13 -26.98 -18.83
C ALA A 6 -9.62 -27.25 -18.78
N HIS A 7 -8.98 -27.33 -19.94
CA HIS A 7 -7.52 -27.24 -20.05
C HIS A 7 -7.11 -25.77 -19.93
N VAL A 8 -6.11 -25.49 -19.11
CA VAL A 8 -5.65 -24.13 -18.83
C VAL A 8 -4.39 -23.82 -19.62
N PHE A 9 -4.34 -22.63 -20.22
CA PHE A 9 -3.21 -22.12 -20.96
C PHE A 9 -2.85 -20.72 -20.48
N HIS A 10 -1.57 -20.36 -20.54
CA HIS A 10 -1.09 -18.98 -20.39
C HIS A 10 -0.47 -18.52 -21.70
N ILE A 11 -0.58 -17.23 -22.00
CA ILE A 11 0.22 -16.67 -23.08
C ILE A 11 1.69 -16.62 -22.67
N ASP A 12 2.58 -16.95 -23.59
CA ASP A 12 4.02 -16.86 -23.38
C ASP A 12 4.40 -15.40 -23.02
N PRO A 13 5.05 -15.17 -21.86
CA PRO A 13 5.41 -13.82 -21.44
C PRO A 13 6.44 -13.16 -22.34
N LYS A 14 7.27 -13.93 -23.06
CA LYS A 14 8.31 -13.42 -23.96
C LYS A 14 7.74 -13.07 -25.33
N THR A 15 7.00 -13.99 -25.94
CA THR A 15 6.55 -13.82 -27.33
C THR A 15 5.21 -13.10 -27.44
N LYS A 16 4.38 -13.15 -26.37
CA LYS A 16 2.99 -12.65 -26.34
C LYS A 16 2.12 -13.14 -27.51
N ARG A 17 2.49 -14.27 -28.13
CA ARG A 17 1.85 -14.82 -29.34
C ARG A 17 1.60 -16.31 -29.27
N SER A 18 2.36 -17.06 -28.47
CA SER A 18 2.18 -18.50 -28.28
C SER A 18 1.41 -18.81 -26.99
N TRP A 19 0.65 -19.90 -27.01
CA TRP A 19 0.01 -20.48 -25.83
C TRP A 19 0.90 -21.56 -25.22
N ILE A 20 1.09 -21.50 -23.90
CA ILE A 20 1.80 -22.50 -23.12
C ILE A 20 0.78 -23.24 -22.25
N PRO A 21 0.74 -24.59 -22.27
CA PRO A 21 -0.13 -25.34 -21.39
C PRO A 21 0.25 -25.10 -19.93
N ALA A 22 -0.72 -24.66 -19.13
CA ALA A 22 -0.57 -24.44 -17.69
C ALA A 22 -1.09 -25.64 -16.87
N SER A 23 -1.94 -26.49 -17.45
CA SER A 23 -2.35 -27.78 -16.89
C SER A 23 -2.07 -28.94 -17.84
N SER A 24 -1.75 -30.12 -17.29
CA SER A 24 -1.51 -31.34 -18.06
C SER A 24 -2.79 -32.03 -18.53
N HIS A 25 -3.88 -31.85 -17.79
CA HIS A 25 -5.22 -32.37 -18.07
C HIS A 25 -6.28 -31.30 -17.80
N ALA A 26 -7.55 -31.61 -18.08
CA ALA A 26 -8.67 -30.73 -17.75
C ALA A 26 -8.85 -30.64 -16.23
N VAL A 27 -8.67 -29.44 -15.69
CA VAL A 27 -8.78 -29.13 -14.25
C VAL A 27 -10.05 -28.36 -13.95
N ALA A 28 -10.48 -28.38 -12.69
CA ALA A 28 -11.64 -27.61 -12.25
C ALA A 28 -11.28 -26.11 -12.21
N VAL A 29 -12.12 -25.29 -12.84
CA VAL A 29 -12.05 -23.83 -12.85
C VAL A 29 -13.33 -23.31 -12.22
N SER A 30 -13.20 -22.57 -11.13
CA SER A 30 -14.36 -22.13 -10.35
C SER A 30 -14.29 -20.65 -9.99
N PHE A 31 -15.47 -20.04 -9.81
CA PHE A 31 -15.60 -18.67 -9.32
C PHE A 31 -15.79 -18.68 -7.80
N PHE A 32 -14.97 -17.93 -7.11
CA PHE A 32 -14.98 -17.76 -5.66
C PHE A 32 -15.26 -16.31 -5.29
N PHE A 33 -16.05 -16.11 -4.24
CA PHE A 33 -16.15 -14.82 -3.57
C PHE A 33 -15.30 -14.87 -2.30
N ASP A 34 -14.30 -14.00 -2.23
CA ASP A 34 -13.47 -13.83 -1.05
C ASP A 34 -14.09 -12.76 -0.16
N ALA A 35 -14.83 -13.20 0.87
CA ALA A 35 -15.52 -12.31 1.79
C ALA A 35 -14.56 -11.40 2.58
N SER A 36 -13.35 -11.87 2.87
CA SER A 36 -12.36 -11.10 3.64
C SER A 36 -11.85 -9.87 2.86
N ARG A 37 -11.77 -9.99 1.54
CA ARG A 37 -11.30 -8.94 0.64
C ARG A 37 -12.41 -8.33 -0.22
N ASN A 38 -13.66 -8.74 0.02
CA ASN A 38 -14.85 -8.36 -0.73
C ASN A 38 -14.64 -8.36 -2.26
N LEU A 39 -14.08 -9.45 -2.80
CA LEU A 39 -13.74 -9.55 -4.22
C LEU A 39 -14.06 -10.92 -4.81
N TYR A 40 -14.28 -10.94 -6.13
CA TYR A 40 -14.53 -12.18 -6.88
C TYR A 40 -13.26 -12.65 -7.59
N ARG A 41 -13.05 -13.96 -7.61
CA ARG A 41 -11.85 -14.58 -8.19
C ARG A 41 -12.20 -15.80 -9.04
N ILE A 42 -11.40 -16.04 -10.06
CA ILE A 42 -11.35 -17.31 -10.80
C ILE A 42 -10.16 -18.08 -10.25
N ILE A 43 -10.41 -19.27 -9.72
CA ILE A 43 -9.38 -20.12 -9.14
C ILE A 43 -9.41 -21.47 -9.83
N SER A 44 -8.22 -21.98 -10.14
CA SER A 44 -8.00 -23.34 -10.60
C SER A 44 -6.68 -23.85 -10.06
N VAL A 45 -6.69 -25.10 -9.61
CA VAL A 45 -5.55 -25.78 -8.99
C VAL A 45 -5.30 -27.11 -9.68
N GLU A 46 -4.02 -27.42 -9.92
CA GLU A 46 -3.56 -28.72 -10.39
C GLU A 46 -2.62 -29.31 -9.32
N GLY A 47 -3.06 -30.35 -8.64
CA GLY A 47 -2.36 -30.85 -7.45
C GLY A 47 -2.27 -29.77 -6.37
N THR A 48 -1.06 -29.40 -5.96
CA THR A 48 -0.79 -28.33 -4.98
C THR A 48 -0.51 -26.96 -5.63
N LYS A 49 -0.46 -26.90 -6.96
CA LYS A 49 -0.10 -25.68 -7.71
C LYS A 49 -1.35 -24.93 -8.17
N ALA A 50 -1.46 -23.66 -7.81
CA ALA A 50 -2.46 -22.78 -8.41
C ALA A 50 -2.06 -22.44 -9.86
N VAL A 51 -2.89 -22.85 -10.82
CA VAL A 51 -2.69 -22.59 -12.26
C VAL A 51 -3.49 -21.37 -12.74
N ILE A 52 -4.55 -21.01 -12.00
CA ILE A 52 -5.28 -19.75 -12.18
C ILE A 52 -5.55 -19.15 -10.79
N ASN A 53 -5.24 -17.87 -10.65
CA ASN A 53 -5.55 -17.10 -9.46
C ASN A 53 -5.90 -15.64 -9.83
N SER A 54 -6.97 -15.48 -10.60
CA SER A 54 -7.32 -14.21 -11.25
C SER A 54 -8.40 -13.49 -10.46
N THR A 55 -8.23 -12.20 -10.18
CA THR A 55 -9.25 -11.37 -9.53
C THR A 55 -10.06 -10.64 -10.59
N ILE A 56 -11.39 -10.82 -10.58
CA ILE A 56 -12.28 -10.24 -11.58
C ILE A 56 -12.45 -8.74 -11.30
N THR A 57 -12.23 -7.91 -12.33
CA THR A 57 -12.48 -6.46 -12.28
C THR A 57 -13.61 -6.06 -13.23
N PRO A 58 -14.27 -4.90 -13.02
CA PRO A 58 -15.35 -4.45 -13.89
C PRO A 58 -14.94 -4.24 -15.35
N SER A 59 -13.66 -3.93 -15.60
CA SER A 59 -13.09 -3.72 -16.94
C SER A 59 -12.62 -5.00 -17.63
N MET A 60 -12.58 -6.14 -16.93
CA MET A 60 -12.19 -7.40 -17.55
C MET A 60 -13.21 -7.87 -18.58
N THR A 61 -12.69 -8.47 -19.66
CA THR A 61 -13.51 -9.05 -20.73
C THR A 61 -13.01 -10.45 -21.04
N PHE A 62 -13.94 -11.40 -21.08
CA PHE A 62 -13.69 -12.74 -21.59
C PHE A 62 -14.08 -12.80 -23.06
N THR A 63 -13.15 -13.21 -23.91
CA THR A 63 -13.30 -13.26 -25.38
C THR A 63 -13.27 -14.70 -25.86
N LYS A 64 -14.34 -15.14 -26.52
CA LYS A 64 -14.40 -16.42 -27.24
C LYS A 64 -13.63 -16.31 -28.56
N THR A 65 -12.56 -17.10 -28.71
CA THR A 65 -11.68 -17.07 -29.90
C THR A 65 -11.77 -18.34 -30.75
N SER A 66 -12.41 -19.40 -30.27
CA SER A 66 -12.79 -20.58 -31.06
C SER A 66 -14.09 -21.20 -30.55
N GLN A 67 -14.54 -22.30 -31.15
CA GLN A 67 -15.76 -22.99 -30.76
C GLN A 67 -15.74 -23.47 -29.30
N LYS A 68 -14.56 -23.90 -28.83
CA LYS A 68 -14.37 -24.46 -27.48
C LYS A 68 -13.25 -23.77 -26.70
N PHE A 69 -12.84 -22.59 -27.13
CA PHE A 69 -11.73 -21.86 -26.51
C PHE A 69 -12.08 -20.39 -26.29
N GLY A 70 -11.73 -19.87 -25.12
CA GLY A 70 -11.83 -18.46 -24.79
C GLY A 70 -10.71 -18.00 -23.86
N GLN A 71 -10.55 -16.69 -23.74
CA GLN A 71 -9.44 -16.08 -23.02
C GLN A 71 -9.83 -14.78 -22.32
N TRP A 72 -9.07 -14.38 -21.31
CA TRP A 72 -9.14 -13.03 -20.72
C TRP A 72 -7.74 -12.57 -20.30
N SER A 73 -7.56 -11.25 -20.27
CA SER A 73 -6.33 -10.62 -19.78
C SER A 73 -6.47 -10.26 -18.30
N ASP A 74 -5.46 -10.61 -17.50
CA ASP A 74 -5.33 -10.18 -16.12
C ASP A 74 -4.11 -9.27 -15.97
N ILE A 75 -4.37 -7.97 -15.87
CA ILE A 75 -3.35 -6.93 -15.74
C ILE A 75 -2.57 -7.10 -14.44
N ARG A 76 -3.23 -7.50 -13.35
CA ARG A 76 -2.57 -7.66 -12.03
C ARG A 76 -1.60 -8.83 -12.05
N ALA A 77 -1.98 -9.92 -12.69
CA ALA A 77 -1.12 -11.09 -12.87
C ALA A 77 -0.15 -10.94 -14.08
N ASN A 78 -0.25 -9.84 -14.84
CA ASN A 78 0.51 -9.57 -16.07
C ASN A 78 0.51 -10.76 -17.06
N THR A 79 -0.64 -11.43 -17.20
CA THR A 79 -0.78 -12.62 -18.03
C THR A 79 -2.14 -12.67 -18.72
N VAL A 80 -2.23 -13.47 -19.77
CA VAL A 80 -3.50 -13.77 -20.45
C VAL A 80 -3.78 -15.25 -20.21
N TYR A 81 -4.93 -15.54 -19.62
CA TYR A 81 -5.39 -16.90 -19.40
C TYR A 81 -6.24 -17.35 -20.58
N GLY A 82 -6.06 -18.61 -20.99
CA GLY A 82 -6.86 -19.29 -22.00
C GLY A 82 -7.46 -20.57 -21.42
N LEU A 83 -8.71 -20.86 -21.79
CA LEU A 83 -9.42 -22.06 -21.37
C LEU A 83 -9.93 -22.83 -22.58
N GLY A 84 -9.53 -24.10 -22.68
CA GLY A 84 -10.05 -25.06 -23.65
C GLY A 84 -11.07 -26.00 -23.00
N PHE A 85 -12.33 -25.91 -23.43
CA PHE A 85 -13.45 -26.68 -22.89
C PHE A 85 -13.69 -27.97 -23.69
N GLN A 86 -14.30 -28.97 -23.03
CA GLN A 86 -14.64 -30.23 -23.71
C GLN A 86 -15.76 -30.02 -24.73
N THR A 87 -16.76 -29.23 -24.37
CA THR A 87 -17.94 -28.93 -25.18
C THR A 87 -18.15 -27.42 -25.33
N GLU A 88 -18.83 -27.00 -26.40
CA GLU A 88 -19.20 -25.60 -26.61
C GLU A 88 -20.21 -25.06 -25.57
N PRO A 89 -21.21 -25.84 -25.11
CA PRO A 89 -22.09 -25.41 -24.01
C PRO A 89 -21.34 -25.03 -22.74
N ASP A 90 -20.31 -25.79 -22.34
CA ASP A 90 -19.51 -25.47 -21.14
C ASP A 90 -18.81 -24.11 -21.26
N LEU A 91 -18.29 -23.79 -22.45
CA LEU A 91 -17.71 -22.48 -22.76
C LEU A 91 -18.76 -21.38 -22.65
N ASN A 92 -19.94 -21.57 -23.25
CA ASN A 92 -21.00 -20.55 -23.22
C ASN A 92 -21.49 -20.30 -21.78
N GLN A 93 -21.65 -21.37 -20.98
CA GLN A 93 -22.02 -21.26 -19.57
C GLN A 93 -20.94 -20.52 -18.75
N PHE A 94 -19.67 -20.77 -19.03
CA PHE A 94 -18.57 -20.02 -18.40
C PHE A 94 -18.63 -18.53 -18.76
N ILE A 95 -18.91 -18.18 -20.02
CA ILE A 95 -19.05 -16.79 -20.49
C ILE A 95 -20.17 -16.08 -19.73
N GLU A 96 -21.34 -16.71 -19.61
CA GLU A 96 -22.48 -16.15 -18.87
C GLU A 96 -22.12 -15.89 -17.40
N LYS A 97 -21.49 -16.87 -16.75
CA LYS A 97 -21.04 -16.74 -15.36
C LYS A 97 -19.98 -15.67 -15.19
N PHE A 98 -19.07 -15.52 -16.15
CA PHE A 98 -18.09 -14.44 -16.15
C PHE A 98 -18.76 -13.07 -16.16
N GLN A 99 -19.78 -12.86 -17.01
CA GLN A 99 -20.51 -11.59 -17.07
C GLN A 99 -21.32 -11.33 -15.79
N GLU A 100 -22.00 -12.36 -15.26
CA GLU A 100 -22.75 -12.27 -14.00
C GLU A 100 -21.85 -11.82 -12.84
N VAL A 101 -20.68 -12.45 -12.71
CA VAL A 101 -19.73 -12.14 -11.63
C VAL A 101 -19.10 -10.76 -11.85
N LYS A 102 -18.80 -10.39 -13.09
CA LYS A 102 -18.31 -9.04 -13.42
C LYS A 102 -19.31 -7.96 -13.01
N GLU A 103 -20.60 -8.16 -13.25
CA GLU A 103 -21.63 -7.19 -12.83
C GLU A 103 -21.69 -7.06 -11.30
N LYS A 104 -21.56 -8.17 -10.56
CA LYS A 104 -21.48 -8.15 -9.09
C LYS A 104 -20.27 -7.36 -8.58
N THR A 105 -19.16 -7.30 -9.32
CA THR A 105 -18.01 -6.44 -8.97
C THR A 105 -18.27 -4.95 -9.17
N ARG A 106 -19.22 -4.58 -10.04
CA ARG A 106 -19.61 -3.19 -10.29
C ARG A 106 -20.49 -2.62 -9.19
N VAL A 107 -21.35 -3.45 -8.61
CA VAL A 107 -22.26 -3.07 -7.51
C VAL A 107 -21.55 -3.05 -6.14
N GLY A 108 -20.47 -3.83 -5.97
CA GLY A 108 -19.71 -3.95 -4.72
C GLY A 108 -18.72 -2.82 -4.42
N HIS A 109 -18.54 -1.85 -5.32
CA HIS A 109 -17.80 -0.61 -5.03
C HIS A 109 -18.79 0.49 -4.63
N PRO A 110 -18.72 1.04 -3.40
CA PRO A 110 -19.41 2.28 -3.10
C PRO A 110 -18.94 3.34 -4.09
N GLN A 111 -19.86 3.89 -4.86
CA GLN A 111 -19.67 5.18 -5.51
C GLN A 111 -19.24 6.17 -4.42
N VAL A 112 -18.02 6.69 -4.52
CA VAL A 112 -17.63 7.88 -3.76
C VAL A 112 -18.62 8.97 -4.18
N GLN A 113 -19.41 9.41 -3.20
CA GLN A 113 -20.43 10.45 -3.32
C GLN A 113 -19.80 11.69 -3.97
N LYS A 114 -20.25 12.04 -5.18
CA LYS A 114 -20.19 13.43 -5.63
C LYS A 114 -21.42 14.12 -5.07
N GLY A 115 -21.17 15.09 -4.20
CA GLY A 115 -22.17 15.92 -3.56
C GLY A 115 -23.14 16.54 -4.55
N ALA A 116 -24.41 16.54 -4.15
CA ALA A 116 -25.48 17.21 -4.81
C ALA A 116 -25.24 18.73 -4.84
N ALA A 117 -25.32 19.32 -6.04
CA ALA A 117 -25.69 20.71 -6.21
C ALA A 117 -26.78 20.75 -7.29
N ASN A 118 -27.90 21.37 -6.91
CA ASN A 118 -29.11 21.59 -7.70
C ASN A 118 -28.83 22.29 -9.04
N GLY A 119 -29.59 21.90 -10.05
CA GLY A 119 -29.74 22.64 -11.31
C GLY A 119 -30.58 21.84 -12.30
N GLY A 120 -31.89 21.96 -12.22
CA GLY A 120 -32.82 21.27 -13.11
C GLY A 120 -32.87 21.86 -14.52
N ALA A 121 -33.08 20.99 -15.50
CA ALA A 121 -33.82 21.30 -16.73
C ALA A 121 -34.27 19.99 -17.38
N SER A 122 -35.57 19.93 -17.69
CA SER A 122 -36.27 18.85 -18.39
C SER A 122 -35.66 18.51 -19.75
N GLY A 123 -35.74 17.23 -20.11
CA GLY A 123 -35.47 16.73 -21.46
C GLY A 123 -35.83 15.26 -21.58
N ASN A 124 -37.07 15.03 -21.98
CA ASN A 124 -37.67 13.73 -22.32
C ASN A 124 -36.88 13.05 -23.47
N GLU A 125 -36.69 11.73 -23.43
CA GLU A 125 -36.91 10.77 -24.54
C GLU A 125 -36.18 9.41 -24.40
N GLY A 126 -37.02 8.36 -24.35
CA GLY A 126 -36.88 6.99 -24.87
C GLY A 126 -35.51 6.34 -25.11
N SER A 127 -35.29 5.22 -24.40
CA SER A 127 -34.51 4.09 -24.92
C SER A 127 -35.20 3.44 -26.13
N PRO A 128 -34.48 2.71 -27.01
CA PRO A 128 -34.27 1.28 -26.74
C PRO A 128 -32.88 0.71 -27.09
N SER A 129 -32.51 -0.30 -26.30
CA SER A 129 -31.69 -1.49 -26.59
C SER A 129 -30.67 -1.48 -27.74
N SER A 130 -29.39 -1.64 -27.37
CA SER A 130 -28.30 -2.02 -28.27
C SER A 130 -28.30 -3.54 -28.55
N THR A 131 -28.52 -3.93 -29.80
CA THR A 131 -28.15 -5.24 -30.32
C THR A 131 -26.74 -5.17 -30.88
N LEU A 132 -25.81 -5.90 -30.28
CA LEU A 132 -24.44 -6.05 -30.72
C LEU A 132 -24.37 -6.99 -31.94
N VAL A 133 -23.79 -6.52 -33.05
CA VAL A 133 -23.32 -7.41 -34.13
C VAL A 133 -21.83 -7.19 -34.39
N ARG A 134 -21.18 -8.33 -34.54
CA ARG A 134 -19.77 -8.65 -34.34
C ARG A 134 -18.99 -8.46 -35.65
N ALA A 135 -17.96 -7.62 -35.65
CA ALA A 135 -16.98 -7.57 -36.72
C ALA A 135 -15.91 -8.67 -36.50
N ALA A 136 -15.86 -9.65 -37.41
CA ALA A 136 -14.76 -10.60 -37.52
C ALA A 136 -13.71 -10.01 -38.46
N GLN A 137 -12.53 -9.72 -37.92
CA GLN A 137 -11.33 -9.42 -38.71
C GLN A 137 -10.74 -10.73 -39.21
N THR A 138 -10.66 -10.90 -40.53
CA THR A 138 -9.69 -11.80 -41.15
C THR A 138 -8.68 -10.95 -41.89
N ASN A 139 -7.41 -11.24 -41.61
CA ASN A 139 -6.22 -10.60 -42.14
C ASN A 139 -5.73 -11.44 -43.32
N VAL A 140 -5.49 -10.83 -44.49
CA VAL A 140 -4.74 -11.43 -45.60
C VAL A 140 -3.76 -10.40 -46.16
N GLN A 141 -2.46 -10.63 -45.91
CA GLN A 141 -1.34 -10.25 -46.80
C GLN A 141 -1.58 -10.93 -48.17
N GLY A 142 -1.33 -10.39 -49.36
CA GLY A 142 -0.50 -9.29 -49.82
C GLY A 142 0.57 -9.83 -50.79
N HIS A 143 0.34 -9.81 -52.11
CA HIS A 143 1.29 -9.47 -53.22
C HIS A 143 0.75 -9.81 -54.64
N PRO A 144 1.30 -9.19 -55.72
CA PRO A 144 0.52 -8.59 -56.82
C PRO A 144 0.64 -9.30 -58.18
N GLY A 145 -0.24 -8.95 -59.13
CA GLY A 145 -0.12 -9.29 -60.55
C GLY A 145 -1.38 -9.02 -61.38
N HIS A 146 -1.44 -7.86 -62.03
CA HIS A 146 -2.31 -7.53 -63.18
C HIS A 146 -1.88 -8.34 -64.43
N PRO A 147 -2.64 -8.41 -65.57
CA PRO A 147 -3.52 -7.36 -66.09
C PRO A 147 -4.86 -7.76 -66.76
N SER A 148 -5.73 -6.75 -66.84
CA SER A 148 -6.72 -6.39 -67.87
C SER A 148 -7.15 -7.40 -68.94
N VAL A 149 -8.48 -7.53 -69.07
CA VAL A 149 -9.15 -7.38 -70.36
C VAL A 149 -10.50 -6.68 -70.16
N ALA A 150 -10.62 -5.48 -70.72
CA ALA A 150 -11.89 -4.80 -70.93
C ALA A 150 -12.47 -5.30 -72.25
N LEU A 151 -13.78 -5.56 -72.27
CA LEU A 151 -14.53 -5.54 -73.53
C LEU A 151 -15.94 -4.99 -73.26
N ALA A 152 -16.14 -3.76 -73.73
CA ALA A 152 -17.45 -3.19 -73.95
C ALA A 152 -18.03 -3.78 -75.24
N ALA A 153 -19.32 -4.12 -75.24
CA ALA A 153 -20.11 -4.23 -76.46
C ALA A 153 -21.59 -3.97 -76.14
N THR A 154 -22.03 -2.79 -76.54
CA THR A 154 -23.39 -2.35 -76.82
C THR A 154 -24.04 -3.15 -77.96
N LEU A 155 -25.28 -3.60 -77.78
CA LEU A 155 -26.21 -4.02 -78.85
C LEU A 155 -27.63 -3.63 -78.36
N ASP A 156 -28.19 -2.51 -78.80
CA ASP A 156 -28.96 -2.29 -80.04
C ASP A 156 -30.15 -3.25 -80.19
N THR A 157 -31.34 -2.70 -79.92
CA THR A 157 -32.66 -3.31 -80.11
C THR A 157 -33.24 -2.81 -81.43
N GLY A 158 -33.11 -3.63 -82.48
CA GLY A 158 -33.85 -3.49 -83.75
C GLY A 158 -34.75 -4.71 -83.95
N GLY A 159 -36.05 -4.48 -84.13
CA GLY A 159 -37.05 -5.54 -84.32
C GLY A 159 -37.14 -6.06 -85.75
N LEU A 160 -37.84 -7.18 -85.92
CA LEU A 160 -38.59 -7.55 -87.13
C LEU A 160 -39.76 -8.48 -86.75
N ALA A 161 -40.88 -8.28 -87.43
CA ALA A 161 -42.14 -9.00 -87.32
C ALA A 161 -42.38 -9.91 -88.54
N GLU A 162 -43.38 -10.80 -88.39
CA GLU A 162 -44.13 -11.59 -89.40
C GLU A 162 -43.34 -12.73 -90.11
N ASP A 163 -43.88 -13.93 -90.33
CA ASP A 163 -45.15 -14.29 -90.98
C ASP A 163 -45.65 -15.72 -90.60
N SER A 164 -46.95 -16.01 -90.83
CA SER A 164 -47.66 -17.31 -90.67
C SER A 164 -47.46 -18.26 -91.88
N PRO A 165 -48.04 -19.49 -91.95
CA PRO A 165 -49.44 -19.64 -92.39
C PRO A 165 -50.25 -20.84 -91.82
N LYS A 166 -51.58 -20.61 -91.72
CA LYS A 166 -52.67 -21.57 -91.47
C LYS A 166 -52.97 -22.43 -92.71
N HIS A 167 -53.44 -23.68 -92.51
CA HIS A 167 -54.14 -24.46 -93.55
C HIS A 167 -55.58 -24.81 -93.17
N LYS A 168 -56.46 -24.64 -94.19
CA LYS A 168 -57.92 -24.83 -94.27
C LYS A 168 -58.38 -26.26 -94.01
N ALA A 169 -59.56 -26.40 -93.40
CA ALA A 169 -60.43 -27.56 -93.51
C ALA A 169 -61.59 -27.25 -94.48
N GLY A 170 -61.92 -28.18 -95.38
CA GLY A 170 -63.09 -28.06 -96.25
C GLY A 170 -63.28 -29.21 -97.24
N GLN A 171 -64.24 -30.08 -96.91
CA GLN A 171 -65.33 -30.61 -97.77
C GLN A 171 -65.19 -31.98 -98.48
N GLY A 172 -65.86 -32.99 -97.90
CA GLY A 172 -66.99 -33.75 -98.50
C GLY A 172 -66.78 -34.76 -99.64
N GLY A 173 -67.24 -36.00 -99.44
CA GLY A 173 -67.57 -36.94 -100.53
C GLY A 173 -67.62 -38.42 -100.14
N GLN A 174 -68.82 -39.01 -100.15
CA GLN A 174 -69.10 -40.44 -99.96
C GLN A 174 -68.61 -41.30 -101.14
N GLY A 175 -68.27 -42.57 -100.90
CA GLY A 175 -68.13 -43.57 -101.97
C GLY A 175 -67.39 -44.86 -101.58
N ALA A 176 -68.15 -45.91 -101.30
CA ALA A 176 -67.92 -47.36 -101.50
C ALA A 176 -66.50 -48.01 -101.42
N GLN A 177 -66.43 -49.09 -100.63
CA GLN A 177 -65.39 -50.15 -100.60
C GLN A 177 -65.37 -50.99 -101.91
N PRO A 178 -64.54 -52.06 -102.13
CA PRO A 178 -63.58 -52.73 -101.23
C PRO A 178 -62.25 -53.27 -101.85
N ALA A 179 -61.41 -53.80 -100.92
CA ALA A 179 -60.51 -54.96 -101.04
C ALA A 179 -59.02 -54.78 -101.44
N ASN A 180 -58.17 -54.97 -100.42
CA ASN A 180 -57.11 -56.01 -100.31
C ASN A 180 -55.65 -55.51 -100.17
N GLN A 181 -55.14 -55.27 -98.94
CA GLN A 181 -53.69 -55.31 -98.58
C GLN A 181 -53.46 -55.73 -97.10
N LEU A 182 -52.33 -56.43 -96.86
CA LEU A 182 -51.84 -57.16 -95.66
C LEU A 182 -51.47 -56.25 -94.43
N PRO A 183 -50.98 -56.76 -93.26
CA PRO A 183 -51.38 -56.34 -91.90
C PRO A 183 -50.96 -54.90 -91.51
N GLN A 184 -51.73 -53.90 -91.93
CA GLN A 184 -51.53 -52.49 -91.56
C GLN A 184 -51.79 -52.21 -90.06
N SER A 185 -52.58 -53.04 -89.38
CA SER A 185 -52.98 -52.78 -87.99
C SER A 185 -51.80 -52.81 -87.00
N THR A 186 -50.77 -53.61 -87.25
CA THR A 186 -49.63 -53.76 -86.32
C THR A 186 -48.61 -52.63 -86.47
N VAL A 187 -48.28 -52.22 -87.70
CA VAL A 187 -47.36 -51.11 -87.96
C VAL A 187 -48.00 -49.78 -87.56
N GLU A 188 -49.28 -49.57 -87.85
CA GLU A 188 -50.00 -48.36 -87.41
C GLU A 188 -50.14 -48.30 -85.89
N ALA A 189 -50.41 -49.42 -85.21
CA ALA A 189 -50.44 -49.46 -83.75
C ALA A 189 -49.07 -49.13 -83.14
N GLN A 190 -47.98 -49.61 -83.74
CA GLN A 190 -46.63 -49.31 -83.28
C GLN A 190 -46.25 -47.84 -83.48
N LEU A 191 -46.58 -47.24 -84.64
CA LEU A 191 -46.37 -45.81 -84.88
C LEU A 191 -47.19 -44.93 -83.93
N ARG A 192 -48.43 -45.32 -83.60
CA ARG A 192 -49.24 -44.62 -82.59
C ARG A 192 -48.60 -44.68 -81.20
N TYR A 193 -48.14 -45.86 -80.79
CA TYR A 193 -47.44 -46.04 -79.52
C TYR A 193 -46.15 -45.20 -79.45
N GLU A 194 -45.34 -45.21 -80.51
CA GLU A 194 -44.13 -44.39 -80.58
C GLU A 194 -44.45 -42.89 -80.59
N ASN A 195 -45.51 -42.47 -81.27
CA ASN A 195 -45.96 -41.08 -81.28
C ASN A 195 -46.42 -40.63 -79.88
N ASP A 196 -47.17 -41.45 -79.16
CA ASP A 196 -47.61 -41.14 -77.81
C ASP A 196 -46.45 -41.17 -76.81
N ARG A 197 -45.47 -42.06 -76.98
CA ARG A 197 -44.22 -42.05 -76.23
C ARG A 197 -43.42 -40.76 -76.47
N LEU A 198 -43.31 -40.32 -77.73
CA LEU A 198 -42.62 -39.07 -78.08
C LEU A 198 -43.36 -37.84 -77.54
N LYS A 199 -44.70 -37.81 -77.56
CA LYS A 199 -45.49 -36.76 -76.90
C LYS A 199 -45.22 -36.70 -75.40
N LEU A 200 -45.18 -37.86 -74.73
CA LEU A 200 -44.90 -37.92 -73.31
C LEU A 200 -43.47 -37.44 -72.99
N ALA A 201 -42.49 -37.85 -73.80
CA ALA A 201 -41.10 -37.39 -73.68
C ALA A 201 -40.96 -35.88 -73.93
N LEU A 202 -41.70 -35.32 -74.91
CA LEU A 202 -41.71 -33.88 -75.19
C LEU A 202 -42.36 -33.10 -74.05
N ALA A 203 -43.50 -33.57 -73.53
CA ALA A 203 -44.16 -32.98 -72.37
C ALA A 203 -43.21 -32.98 -71.15
N GLN A 204 -42.53 -34.10 -70.90
CA GLN A 204 -41.53 -34.21 -69.84
C GLN A 204 -40.33 -33.27 -70.04
N SER A 205 -39.80 -33.17 -71.27
CA SER A 205 -38.72 -32.23 -71.59
C SER A 205 -39.14 -30.78 -71.40
N SER A 206 -40.38 -30.42 -71.73
CA SER A 206 -40.92 -29.07 -71.52
C SER A 206 -41.09 -28.73 -70.03
N ALA A 207 -41.49 -29.71 -69.22
CA ALA A 207 -41.55 -29.55 -67.76
C ALA A 207 -40.15 -29.39 -67.16
N ASN A 208 -39.17 -30.15 -67.66
CA ASN A 208 -37.78 -30.01 -67.25
C ASN A 208 -37.24 -28.62 -67.61
N ALA A 209 -37.49 -28.12 -68.81
CA ALA A 209 -37.08 -26.77 -69.21
C ALA A 209 -37.63 -25.69 -68.26
N LYS A 210 -38.91 -25.77 -67.89
CA LYS A 210 -39.52 -24.87 -66.90
C LYS A 210 -38.88 -24.98 -65.51
N LYS A 211 -38.52 -26.19 -65.08
CA LYS A 211 -37.82 -26.39 -63.80
C LYS A 211 -36.46 -25.69 -63.80
N TRP A 212 -35.66 -25.87 -64.86
CA TRP A 212 -34.38 -25.18 -65.01
C TRP A 212 -34.53 -23.66 -65.06
N GLU A 213 -35.57 -23.17 -65.72
CA GLU A 213 -35.88 -21.73 -65.78
C GLU A 213 -36.20 -21.15 -64.38
N VAL A 214 -37.00 -21.85 -63.58
CA VAL A 214 -37.32 -21.46 -62.19
C VAL A 214 -36.07 -21.52 -61.31
N GLU A 215 -35.25 -22.56 -61.43
CA GLU A 215 -33.99 -22.68 -60.68
C GLU A 215 -33.02 -21.56 -61.04
N LEU A 216 -32.88 -21.24 -62.33
CA LEU A 216 -32.07 -20.12 -62.80
C LEU A 216 -32.55 -18.79 -62.22
N GLN A 217 -33.86 -18.55 -62.22
CA GLN A 217 -34.43 -17.32 -61.66
C GLN A 217 -34.22 -17.24 -60.15
N THR A 218 -34.34 -18.37 -59.44
CA THR A 218 -34.06 -18.46 -58.01
C THR A 218 -32.59 -18.18 -57.71
N LEU A 219 -31.66 -18.72 -58.51
CA LEU A 219 -30.23 -18.45 -58.39
C LEU A 219 -29.90 -16.98 -58.66
N LYS A 220 -30.51 -16.36 -59.67
CA LYS A 220 -30.37 -14.91 -59.93
C LYS A 220 -30.82 -14.07 -58.73
N ASN A 221 -31.99 -14.38 -58.16
CA ASN A 221 -32.50 -13.68 -56.97
C ASN A 221 -31.58 -13.87 -55.75
N ASN A 222 -31.08 -15.10 -55.54
CA ASN A 222 -30.12 -15.38 -54.47
C ASN A 222 -28.81 -14.61 -54.67
N ASN A 223 -28.29 -14.55 -55.89
CA ASN A 223 -27.07 -13.81 -56.21
C ASN A 223 -27.26 -12.29 -55.98
N ALA A 224 -28.40 -11.73 -56.38
CA ALA A 224 -28.74 -10.34 -56.11
C ALA A 224 -28.81 -10.04 -54.60
N ARG A 225 -29.44 -10.93 -53.82
CA ARG A 225 -29.52 -10.79 -52.35
C ARG A 225 -28.15 -10.88 -51.69
N LEU A 226 -27.30 -11.82 -52.12
CA LEU A 226 -25.93 -11.94 -51.60
C LEU A 226 -25.09 -10.71 -51.93
N THR A 227 -25.24 -10.17 -53.14
CA THR A 227 -24.57 -8.92 -53.56
C THR A 227 -25.02 -7.74 -52.71
N GLY A 228 -26.33 -7.62 -52.45
CA GLY A 228 -26.87 -6.58 -51.55
C GLY A 228 -26.35 -6.71 -50.12
N ALA A 229 -26.36 -7.91 -49.55
CA ALA A 229 -25.84 -8.17 -48.21
C ALA A 229 -24.32 -7.87 -48.10
N LEU A 230 -23.55 -8.13 -49.15
CA LEU A 230 -22.13 -7.79 -49.20
C LEU A 230 -21.90 -6.27 -49.23
N GLN A 231 -22.69 -5.55 -50.03
CA GLN A 231 -22.65 -4.08 -50.08
C GLN A 231 -23.04 -3.47 -48.73
N GLU A 232 -24.09 -3.98 -48.09
CA GLU A 232 -24.52 -3.55 -46.76
C GLU A 232 -23.46 -3.85 -45.69
N SER A 233 -22.85 -5.05 -45.72
CA SER A 233 -21.73 -5.37 -44.83
C SER A 233 -20.53 -4.44 -45.04
N THR A 234 -20.28 -4.00 -46.27
CA THR A 234 -19.20 -3.06 -46.60
C THR A 234 -19.51 -1.66 -46.07
N ALA A 235 -20.75 -1.18 -46.27
CA ALA A 235 -21.22 0.10 -45.73
C ALA A 235 -21.17 0.12 -44.19
N ASN A 236 -21.57 -0.97 -43.54
CA ASN A 236 -21.47 -1.12 -42.10
C ASN A 236 -20.02 -0.96 -41.64
N VAL A 237 -19.06 -1.64 -42.26
CA VAL A 237 -17.64 -1.52 -41.90
C VAL A 237 -17.16 -0.06 -41.97
N GLU A 238 -17.58 0.71 -42.97
CA GLU A 238 -17.25 2.14 -43.05
C GLU A 238 -17.90 2.97 -41.94
N GLU A 239 -19.16 2.69 -41.59
CA GLU A 239 -19.83 3.36 -40.47
C GLU A 239 -19.16 3.04 -39.12
N TRP A 240 -18.76 1.79 -38.89
CA TRP A 240 -17.98 1.41 -37.70
C TRP A 240 -16.62 2.12 -37.64
N LYS A 241 -15.94 2.32 -38.79
CA LYS A 241 -14.71 3.11 -38.86
C LYS A 241 -14.96 4.57 -38.49
N ARG A 242 -16.04 5.17 -39.00
CA ARG A 242 -16.45 6.55 -38.70
C ARG A 242 -16.74 6.72 -37.20
N GLN A 243 -17.47 5.80 -36.60
CA GLN A 243 -17.75 5.79 -35.16
C GLN A 243 -16.47 5.64 -34.33
N LEU A 244 -15.56 4.76 -34.74
CA LEU A 244 -14.27 4.61 -34.06
C LEU A 244 -13.44 5.90 -34.13
N HIS A 245 -13.46 6.62 -35.26
CA HIS A 245 -12.77 7.89 -35.39
C HIS A 245 -13.38 8.95 -34.47
N ALA A 246 -14.71 9.07 -34.43
CA ALA A 246 -15.41 9.98 -33.53
C ALA A 246 -15.09 9.70 -32.04
N LEU A 247 -15.06 8.43 -31.62
CA LEU A 247 -14.69 8.06 -30.26
C LEU A 247 -13.22 8.35 -29.94
N LYS A 248 -12.32 8.22 -30.93
CA LYS A 248 -10.92 8.62 -30.76
C LYS A 248 -10.79 10.12 -30.56
N ASP A 249 -11.51 10.92 -31.35
CA ASP A 249 -11.50 12.39 -31.25
C ASP A 249 -12.14 12.87 -29.94
N GLU A 250 -13.18 12.20 -29.47
CA GLU A 250 -13.74 12.47 -28.15
C GLU A 250 -12.75 12.11 -27.03
N ASN A 251 -12.06 10.97 -27.13
CA ASN A 251 -11.06 10.58 -26.14
C ASN A 251 -9.89 11.57 -26.09
N THR A 252 -9.38 12.02 -27.24
CA THR A 252 -8.32 13.03 -27.28
C THR A 252 -8.80 14.35 -26.69
N LYS A 253 -10.04 14.77 -26.98
CA LYS A 253 -10.64 15.96 -26.37
C LYS A 253 -10.78 15.85 -24.85
N MET A 254 -11.18 14.69 -24.34
CA MET A 254 -11.27 14.45 -22.90
C MET A 254 -9.89 14.48 -22.23
N ARG A 255 -8.87 13.89 -22.86
CA ARG A 255 -7.48 13.99 -22.36
C ARG A 255 -6.97 15.43 -22.34
N CYS A 256 -7.28 16.24 -23.36
CA CYS A 256 -6.94 17.66 -23.33
C CYS A 256 -7.65 18.39 -22.19
N ARG A 257 -8.94 18.11 -21.95
CA ARG A 257 -9.68 18.65 -20.81
C ARG A 257 -9.13 18.19 -19.47
N GLU A 258 -8.74 16.93 -19.33
CA GLU A 258 -8.06 16.41 -18.14
C GLU A 258 -6.76 17.19 -17.90
N LEU A 259 -5.96 17.42 -18.94
CA LEU A 259 -4.72 18.18 -18.83
C LEU A 259 -4.97 19.66 -18.50
N GLU A 260 -6.01 20.29 -19.05
CA GLU A 260 -6.43 21.65 -18.68
C GLU A 260 -6.92 21.72 -17.23
N ILE A 261 -7.67 20.71 -16.77
CA ILE A 261 -8.13 20.59 -15.39
C ILE A 261 -6.94 20.35 -14.47
N GLU A 262 -6.00 19.48 -14.80
CA GLU A 262 -4.78 19.24 -14.03
C GLU A 262 -3.87 20.47 -13.99
N ALA A 263 -3.81 21.25 -15.06
CA ALA A 263 -3.06 22.51 -15.09
C ALA A 263 -3.75 23.60 -14.25
N SER A 264 -5.09 23.64 -14.21
CA SER A 264 -5.86 24.61 -13.41
C SER A 264 -6.07 24.19 -11.96
N HIS A 265 -6.09 22.89 -11.68
CA HIS A 265 -6.26 22.26 -10.36
C HIS A 265 -4.96 21.60 -9.89
N GLY A 266 -3.81 22.00 -10.44
CA GLY A 266 -2.47 21.65 -9.94
C GLY A 266 -2.27 22.26 -8.56
N ASN A 267 -2.96 21.68 -7.57
CA ASN A 267 -2.95 21.93 -6.13
C ASN A 267 -2.73 23.38 -5.68
N GLN A 268 -3.31 24.36 -6.39
CA GLN A 268 -3.20 25.78 -6.03
C GLN A 268 -3.72 26.02 -4.61
N GLU A 269 -4.77 25.32 -4.19
CA GLU A 269 -5.30 25.35 -2.82
C GLU A 269 -4.30 24.78 -1.80
N ALA A 270 -3.67 23.64 -2.07
CA ALA A 270 -2.65 23.10 -1.18
C ALA A 270 -1.38 23.96 -1.15
N LEU A 271 -1.02 24.62 -2.26
CA LEU A 271 0.09 25.57 -2.29
C LEU A 271 -0.21 26.81 -1.46
N THR A 272 -1.45 27.32 -1.51
CA THR A 272 -1.89 28.42 -0.64
C THR A 272 -1.94 28.03 0.83
N GLU A 273 -2.42 26.83 1.15
CA GLU A 273 -2.47 26.34 2.53
C GLU A 273 -1.06 26.10 3.09
N LEU A 274 -0.18 25.45 2.32
CA LEU A 274 1.22 25.27 2.70
C LEU A 274 1.94 26.62 2.85
N GLY A 275 1.65 27.58 1.98
CA GLY A 275 2.16 28.95 2.09
C GLY A 275 1.71 29.65 3.39
N ARG A 276 0.45 29.45 3.79
CA ARG A 276 -0.11 29.96 5.04
C ARG A 276 0.53 29.30 6.26
N GLU A 277 0.69 27.97 6.25
CA GLU A 277 1.38 27.23 7.32
C GLU A 277 2.84 27.69 7.46
N LEU A 278 3.56 27.85 6.35
CA LEU A 278 4.92 28.39 6.34
C LEU A 278 4.99 29.79 6.95
N ALA A 279 4.03 30.67 6.67
CA ALA A 279 3.98 32.00 7.24
C ALA A 279 3.76 31.96 8.77
N VAL A 280 2.85 31.10 9.24
CA VAL A 280 2.60 30.90 10.69
C VAL A 280 3.84 30.35 11.40
N LEU A 281 4.50 29.35 10.82
CA LEU A 281 5.72 28.78 11.38
C LEU A 281 6.87 29.79 11.42
N ARG A 282 7.01 30.62 10.38
CA ARG A 282 7.99 31.72 10.37
C ARG A 282 7.71 32.74 11.47
N GLN A 283 6.47 33.20 11.60
CA GLN A 283 6.06 34.13 12.66
C GLN A 283 6.33 33.54 14.06
N ARG A 284 6.06 32.24 14.25
CA ARG A 284 6.35 31.54 15.51
C ARG A 284 7.85 31.48 15.81
N ASN A 285 8.68 31.17 14.81
CA ASN A 285 10.14 31.17 14.97
C ASN A 285 10.67 32.57 15.30
N GLU A 286 10.19 33.61 14.62
CA GLU A 286 10.56 34.99 14.94
C GLU A 286 10.17 35.38 16.37
N GLY A 287 8.99 34.93 16.84
CA GLY A 287 8.55 35.12 18.22
C GLY A 287 9.45 34.40 19.23
N LEU A 288 9.80 33.14 18.97
CA LEU A 288 10.71 32.36 19.82
C LEU A 288 12.12 32.96 19.85
N ASP A 289 12.62 33.46 18.71
CA ASP A 289 13.92 34.16 18.64
C ASP A 289 13.90 35.48 19.43
N ALA A 290 12.79 36.22 19.39
CA ALA A 290 12.64 37.44 20.19
C ALA A 290 12.60 37.13 21.70
N GLU A 291 11.88 36.07 22.09
CA GLU A 291 11.84 35.61 23.48
C GLU A 291 13.23 35.14 23.94
N LEU A 292 13.93 34.34 23.12
CA LEU A 292 15.31 33.93 23.39
C LEU A 292 16.23 35.14 23.59
N ARG A 293 16.20 36.13 22.69
CA ARG A 293 16.97 37.37 22.84
C ARG A 293 16.63 38.13 24.13
N GLN A 294 15.36 38.14 24.53
CA GLN A 294 14.94 38.77 25.79
C GLN A 294 15.49 38.01 27.01
N LYS A 295 15.44 36.67 26.97
CA LYS A 295 16.01 35.81 28.01
C LYS A 295 17.53 35.95 28.09
N GLU A 296 18.23 36.02 26.96
CA GLU A 296 19.67 36.27 26.89
C GLU A 296 20.04 37.63 27.49
N LYS A 297 19.32 38.70 27.13
CA LYS A 297 19.52 40.02 27.77
C LYS A 297 19.28 39.99 29.27
N ALA A 298 18.26 39.26 29.73
CA ALA A 298 17.97 39.12 31.15
C ALA A 298 19.09 38.34 31.87
N ILE A 299 19.59 37.26 31.27
CA ILE A 299 20.74 36.50 31.77
C ILE A 299 21.98 37.41 31.83
N GLU A 300 22.25 38.19 30.80
CA GLU A 300 23.40 39.10 30.76
C GLU A 300 23.30 40.19 31.83
N THR A 301 22.10 40.75 32.02
CA THR A 301 21.85 41.74 33.08
C THR A 301 22.06 41.12 34.47
N LEU A 302 21.56 39.91 34.69
CA LEU A 302 21.76 39.18 35.95
C LEU A 302 23.23 38.83 36.18
N ARG A 303 23.95 38.40 35.14
CA ARG A 303 25.41 38.16 35.18
C ARG A 303 26.15 39.44 35.53
N ALA A 304 25.87 40.54 34.84
CA ALA A 304 26.48 41.84 35.11
C ALA A 304 26.19 42.31 36.55
N ALA A 305 24.97 42.13 37.07
CA ALA A 305 24.62 42.48 38.45
C ALA A 305 25.36 41.63 39.49
N VAL A 306 25.53 40.33 39.23
CA VAL A 306 26.37 39.45 40.06
C VAL A 306 27.83 39.90 40.05
N GLN A 307 28.33 40.35 38.89
CA GLN A 307 29.70 40.79 38.71
C GLN A 307 29.99 42.17 39.31
N THR A 308 29.05 43.11 39.24
CA THR A 308 29.26 44.52 39.62
C THR A 308 28.84 44.87 41.05
N GLY A 309 27.92 44.13 41.68
CA GLY A 309 27.35 44.54 42.98
C GLY A 309 27.62 43.59 44.15
N SER A 310 27.56 42.29 43.92
CA SER A 310 27.55 41.28 44.99
C SER A 310 28.90 40.56 45.10
N GLY A 311 29.40 40.02 43.99
CA GLY A 311 30.63 39.23 43.99
C GLY A 311 31.88 40.05 44.34
N GLN A 312 32.03 41.24 43.76
CA GLN A 312 33.18 42.11 44.05
C GLN A 312 33.18 42.64 45.49
N HIS A 313 32.05 43.15 45.97
CA HIS A 313 31.94 43.64 47.36
C HIS A 313 32.15 42.54 48.39
N GLN A 314 31.63 41.32 48.16
CA GLN A 314 31.88 40.20 49.06
C GLN A 314 33.35 39.74 49.01
N ASN A 315 33.97 39.74 47.84
CA ASN A 315 35.38 39.37 47.69
C ASN A 315 36.32 40.41 48.33
N GLU A 316 36.04 41.70 48.18
CA GLU A 316 36.77 42.79 48.85
C GLU A 316 36.59 42.74 50.37
N ARG A 317 35.36 42.50 50.85
CA ARG A 317 35.07 42.32 52.28
C ARG A 317 35.79 41.11 52.85
N HIS A 318 35.83 39.99 52.13
CA HIS A 318 36.56 38.79 52.54
C HIS A 318 38.07 39.03 52.60
N LYS A 319 38.62 39.76 51.61
CA LYS A 319 40.04 40.15 51.60
C LYS A 319 40.41 41.10 52.75
N ALA A 320 39.55 42.06 53.07
CA ALA A 320 39.73 42.96 54.21
C ALA A 320 39.71 42.20 55.55
N LEU A 321 38.77 41.28 55.73
CA LEU A 321 38.67 40.44 56.93
C LEU A 321 39.89 39.53 57.10
N LEU A 322 40.45 38.98 56.01
CA LEU A 322 41.68 38.18 56.06
C LEU A 322 42.88 39.03 56.51
N ALA A 323 43.04 40.23 55.96
CA ALA A 323 44.12 41.13 56.36
C ALA A 323 44.01 41.57 57.82
N GLU A 324 42.78 41.81 58.30
CA GLU A 324 42.52 42.09 59.72
C GLU A 324 42.85 40.89 60.60
N ASN A 325 42.49 39.66 60.18
CA ASN A 325 42.80 38.44 60.92
C ASN A 325 44.32 38.23 61.05
N ASP A 326 45.08 38.46 59.98
CA ASP A 326 46.54 38.38 60.00
C ASP A 326 47.16 39.45 60.91
N SER A 327 46.65 40.68 60.87
CA SER A 327 47.07 41.76 61.79
C SER A 327 46.79 41.39 63.25
N LEU A 328 45.61 40.84 63.54
CA LEU A 328 45.24 40.35 64.86
C LEU A 328 46.14 39.18 65.29
N ARG A 329 46.45 38.23 64.40
CA ARG A 329 47.39 37.13 64.67
C ARG A 329 48.78 37.63 65.02
N ILE A 330 49.29 38.64 64.31
CA ILE A 330 50.58 39.28 64.60
C ILE A 330 50.52 40.01 65.94
N SER A 331 49.44 40.74 66.22
CA SER A 331 49.25 41.45 67.49
C SER A 331 49.20 40.50 68.69
N VAL A 332 48.43 39.41 68.57
CA VAL A 332 48.36 38.34 69.57
C VAL A 332 49.73 37.71 69.77
N SER A 333 50.46 37.40 68.69
CA SER A 333 51.82 36.84 68.78
C SER A 333 52.78 37.80 69.49
N ARG A 334 52.71 39.09 69.19
CA ARG A 334 53.51 40.12 69.87
C ARG A 334 53.13 40.24 71.35
N MET A 335 51.85 40.23 71.70
CA MET A 335 51.42 40.24 73.10
C MET A 335 51.84 38.97 73.83
N GLN A 336 51.80 37.81 73.17
CA GLN A 336 52.30 36.54 73.69
C GLN A 336 53.80 36.62 73.97
N GLU A 337 54.60 37.16 73.03
CA GLU A 337 56.03 37.39 73.21
C GLU A 337 56.33 38.38 74.34
N GLN A 338 55.53 39.45 74.46
CA GLN A 338 55.64 40.41 75.58
C GLN A 338 55.30 39.76 76.91
N LEU A 339 54.28 38.91 76.96
CA LEU A 339 53.89 38.17 78.15
C LEU A 339 54.95 37.13 78.52
N ASP A 340 55.50 36.40 77.55
CA ASP A 340 56.62 35.48 77.75
C ASP A 340 57.90 36.21 78.17
N ALA A 341 58.12 37.44 77.70
CA ALA A 341 59.22 38.29 78.15
C ALA A 341 58.99 38.78 79.59
N GLN A 342 57.75 39.10 79.98
CA GLN A 342 57.37 39.41 81.36
C GLN A 342 57.42 38.19 82.29
N LEU A 343 57.09 36.99 81.79
CA LEU A 343 57.23 35.72 82.51
C LEU A 343 58.70 35.34 82.65
N ARG A 344 59.53 35.60 81.63
CA ARG A 344 60.99 35.41 81.73
C ARG A 344 61.64 36.44 82.66
N SER A 345 61.16 37.68 82.69
CA SER A 345 61.67 38.71 83.60
C SER A 345 61.17 38.52 85.04
N SER A 346 59.93 38.10 85.26
CA SER A 346 59.38 37.81 86.59
C SER A 346 59.73 36.41 87.11
N GLY A 347 59.97 35.45 86.23
CA GLY A 347 60.47 34.11 86.54
C GLY A 347 61.96 34.09 86.91
N ALA A 348 62.71 35.16 86.58
CA ALA A 348 64.09 35.34 86.99
C ALA A 348 64.26 36.33 88.17
N ALA A 349 63.18 36.94 88.66
CA ALA A 349 63.26 37.91 89.75
C ALA A 349 61.91 38.03 90.49
N THR A 350 61.70 37.19 91.52
CA THR A 350 60.92 37.55 92.71
C THR A 350 61.91 38.03 93.79
N PRO A 351 62.24 39.33 93.87
CA PRO A 351 63.32 39.83 94.73
C PRO A 351 62.94 39.95 96.21
N GLY A 352 61.74 39.53 96.61
CA GLY A 352 61.23 39.66 97.98
C GLY A 352 61.40 38.42 98.85
N VAL A 353 61.40 37.22 98.25
CA VAL A 353 61.35 35.95 98.99
C VAL A 353 62.73 35.30 99.09
N SER A 354 63.53 35.30 98.02
CA SER A 354 64.85 34.63 98.03
C SER A 354 65.93 35.37 98.83
N ALA A 355 65.83 36.69 99.05
CA ALA A 355 66.80 37.41 99.88
C ALA A 355 66.64 37.13 101.39
N ARG A 356 65.42 36.77 101.84
CA ARG A 356 65.13 36.39 103.23
C ARG A 356 65.21 34.89 103.47
N GLN A 357 65.23 34.08 102.41
CA GLN A 357 65.27 32.63 102.47
C GLN A 357 66.43 32.09 103.31
N PRO A 358 67.72 32.51 103.15
CA PRO A 358 68.79 32.00 104.00
C PRO A 358 68.68 32.45 105.46
N ALA A 359 68.12 33.64 105.72
CA ALA A 359 67.89 34.12 107.08
C ALA A 359 66.73 33.38 107.77
N LEU A 360 65.66 33.05 107.03
CA LEU A 360 64.55 32.22 107.49
C LEU A 360 65.00 30.78 107.74
N GLU A 361 65.87 30.24 106.90
CA GLU A 361 66.43 28.89 107.05
C GLU A 361 67.35 28.80 108.28
N GLN A 362 68.19 29.82 108.51
CA GLN A 362 68.97 29.93 109.76
C GLN A 362 68.08 30.07 111.01
N LEU A 363 67.00 30.86 110.92
CA LEU A 363 66.04 30.99 112.02
C LEU A 363 65.30 29.67 112.27
N SER A 364 64.90 28.95 111.22
CA SER A 364 64.28 27.62 111.32
C SER A 364 65.21 26.62 112.00
N ALA A 365 66.46 26.52 111.55
CA ALA A 365 67.45 25.64 112.15
C ALA A 365 67.71 25.96 113.64
N ARG A 366 67.73 27.26 113.99
CA ARG A 366 67.89 27.70 115.38
C ARG A 366 66.65 27.40 116.23
N LEU A 367 65.46 27.52 115.65
CA LEU A 367 64.20 27.15 116.30
C LEU A 367 64.13 25.64 116.53
N GLU A 368 64.51 24.84 115.54
CA GLU A 368 64.58 23.37 115.66
C GLU A 368 65.55 22.93 116.76
N SER A 369 66.73 23.55 116.83
CA SER A 369 67.68 23.31 117.92
C SER A 369 67.08 23.65 119.28
N LYS A 370 66.38 24.78 119.41
CA LYS A 370 65.74 25.19 120.67
C LYS A 370 64.54 24.33 121.05
N VAL A 371 63.77 23.87 120.06
CA VAL A 371 62.67 22.92 120.27
C VAL A 371 63.23 21.56 120.70
N SER A 372 64.37 21.12 120.17
CA SER A 372 65.06 19.91 120.64
C SER A 372 65.50 20.06 122.09
N GLU A 373 66.19 21.15 122.43
CA GLU A 373 66.59 21.43 123.83
C GLU A 373 65.39 21.49 124.77
N LEU A 374 64.28 22.12 124.36
CA LEU A 374 63.04 22.14 125.15
C LEU A 374 62.41 20.76 125.28
N ARG A 375 62.47 19.93 124.23
CA ARG A 375 62.04 18.52 124.31
C ARG A 375 62.89 17.75 125.30
N ASP A 376 64.21 17.92 125.24
CA ASP A 376 65.15 17.26 126.14
C ASP A 376 64.89 17.66 127.61
N LEU A 377 64.73 18.97 127.87
CA LEU A 377 64.32 19.50 129.17
C LEU A 377 62.93 19.02 129.60
N GLN A 378 61.98 18.86 128.67
CA GLN A 378 60.67 18.29 128.97
C GLN A 378 60.79 16.81 129.34
N THR A 379 61.67 16.03 128.70
CA THR A 379 61.97 14.65 129.12
C THR A 379 62.65 14.60 130.48
N GLU A 380 63.60 15.49 130.78
CA GLU A 380 64.21 15.59 132.11
C GLU A 380 63.19 15.98 133.18
N LEU A 381 62.34 16.97 132.89
CA LEU A 381 61.26 17.38 133.79
C LEU A 381 60.22 16.26 133.94
N ALA A 382 59.87 15.55 132.88
CA ALA A 382 58.98 14.39 132.95
C ALA A 382 59.61 13.25 133.76
N ALA A 383 60.92 13.02 133.65
CA ALA A 383 61.64 12.06 134.49
C ALA A 383 61.62 12.46 135.98
N LEU A 384 61.60 13.76 136.29
CA LEU A 384 61.47 14.30 137.65
C LEU A 384 60.02 14.31 138.17
N VAL A 385 59.02 14.51 137.29
CA VAL A 385 57.59 14.61 137.62
C VAL A 385 56.89 13.24 137.64
N PHE A 386 57.36 12.27 136.86
CA PHE A 386 56.79 10.92 136.74
C PHE A 386 57.70 9.81 137.27
N ALA A 387 58.60 10.13 138.21
CA ALA A 387 59.26 9.12 139.03
C ALA A 387 58.20 8.25 139.75
N PRO A 388 58.14 6.93 139.50
CA PRO A 388 57.17 6.07 140.17
C PRO A 388 57.57 5.88 141.66
N PRO A 389 56.63 6.02 142.62
CA PRO A 389 56.91 5.73 144.02
C PRO A 389 57.12 4.22 144.24
N PRO A 390 57.97 3.82 145.20
CA PRO A 390 58.31 2.41 145.42
C PRO A 390 57.10 1.62 145.97
N PRO A 391 56.86 0.37 145.51
CA PRO A 391 55.90 -0.51 146.15
C PRO A 391 56.43 -1.04 147.51
N PRO A 392 55.56 -1.22 148.51
CA PRO A 392 55.93 -1.54 149.89
C PRO A 392 56.28 -3.02 150.11
N GLN A 393 57.10 -3.26 151.14
CA GLN A 393 57.45 -4.57 151.69
C GLN A 393 56.23 -5.29 152.28
N THR A 394 56.06 -6.59 151.98
CA THR A 394 55.70 -7.63 152.97
C THR A 394 56.12 -9.04 152.47
N THR A 395 57.09 -9.60 153.18
CA THR A 395 57.10 -10.96 153.75
C THR A 395 56.31 -12.10 153.07
N SER A 396 57.11 -13.08 152.61
CA SER A 396 57.12 -14.48 153.07
C SER A 396 56.28 -15.56 152.38
N THR A 397 56.97 -16.70 152.24
CA THR A 397 56.51 -18.07 151.92
C THR A 397 56.19 -18.31 150.44
N GLY A 398 56.73 -19.30 149.74
CA GLY A 398 57.52 -20.48 150.07
C GLY A 398 57.36 -21.48 148.91
N SER A 399 58.21 -22.51 148.88
CA SER A 399 58.15 -23.70 148.02
C SER A 399 58.59 -23.55 146.56
N THR A 400 59.82 -23.93 146.21
CA THR A 400 60.28 -25.31 145.89
C THR A 400 59.58 -25.96 144.70
N ALA A 401 60.29 -26.08 143.58
CA ALA A 401 60.59 -27.36 142.91
C ALA A 401 61.38 -27.06 141.62
N GLY A 402 62.59 -27.63 141.48
CA GLY A 402 63.15 -27.92 140.15
C GLY A 402 62.43 -29.14 139.53
N PRO A 403 63.01 -29.87 138.58
CA PRO A 403 64.26 -29.64 137.87
C PRO A 403 64.14 -29.81 136.33
N SER A 404 65.29 -29.72 135.66
CA SER A 404 65.63 -30.13 134.28
C SER A 404 65.55 -29.04 133.21
#